data_AF-A3IY06-F1
#
_entry.id   AF-A3IY06-F1
#
_cell.length_a   1.000
_cell.length_b   1.000
_cell.length_c   1.000
_cell.angle_alpha   90.00
_cell.angle_beta   90.00
_cell.angle_gamma   90.00
#
_symmetry.space_group_name_H-M   'P 1'
#
loop_
_entity.id
_entity.type
_entity.pdbx_description
1 polymer ?
#
loop_
_entity_poly.entity_id
_entity_poly.type
_entity_poly.pdbx_seq_one_letter_code
_entity_poly.pdbx_strand_id
1 'polypeptide(L)'
;MLPMFKFNWKPLIIVLSLFVGFSGNALAQTETPTVTRFNLSEVTCKNLLDANNFDRMAVLMMYWGFVAGKENNLEFDSEKMQAATEQLMDVCVEDPDMTIFSAIESI
;
A
#
# COMPACT_ATOMS: atom_id res chain seq x y z
N MET A 1 44.20 10.24 -38.56
CA MET A 1 44.75 8.87 -38.51
C MET A 1 45.34 8.67 -37.12
N LEU A 2 44.65 7.91 -36.27
CA LEU A 2 45.11 7.48 -34.95
C LEU A 2 45.42 5.97 -35.03
N PRO A 3 46.50 5.48 -34.42
CA PRO A 3 46.94 4.10 -34.60
C PRO A 3 46.00 3.11 -33.90
N MET A 4 45.60 2.07 -34.64
CA MET A 4 44.82 0.94 -34.13
C MET A 4 45.68 0.09 -33.18
N PHE A 5 45.37 0.15 -31.88
CA PHE A 5 45.90 -0.76 -30.87
C PHE A 5 45.15 -2.11 -30.95
N LYS A 6 45.84 -3.18 -31.34
CA LYS A 6 45.28 -4.54 -31.36
C LYS A 6 45.26 -5.11 -29.93
N PHE A 7 44.10 -5.05 -29.30
CA PHE A 7 43.87 -5.59 -27.95
C PHE A 7 43.67 -7.12 -28.01
N ASN A 8 44.66 -7.88 -27.54
CA ASN A 8 44.66 -9.34 -27.52
C ASN A 8 43.96 -9.84 -26.24
N TRP A 9 42.67 -10.18 -26.33
CA TRP A 9 41.77 -10.49 -25.20
C TRP A 9 41.98 -11.88 -24.57
N LYS A 10 43.02 -12.63 -24.94
CA LYS A 10 43.16 -14.03 -24.51
C LYS A 10 43.77 -14.30 -23.11
N PRO A 11 44.39 -13.36 -22.36
CA PRO A 11 44.89 -13.70 -21.02
C PRO A 11 43.97 -13.26 -19.87
N LEU A 12 42.90 -12.49 -20.12
CA LEU A 12 42.14 -11.85 -19.04
C LEU A 12 41.11 -12.76 -18.34
N ILE A 13 40.87 -13.97 -18.84
CA ILE A 13 39.79 -14.85 -18.33
C ILE A 13 40.22 -15.71 -17.13
N ILE A 14 41.52 -15.80 -16.81
CA ILE A 14 42.02 -16.81 -15.84
C ILE A 14 42.17 -16.26 -14.40
N VAL A 15 42.06 -14.94 -14.17
CA VAL A 15 42.28 -14.34 -12.84
C VAL A 15 40.99 -13.78 -12.22
N LEU A 16 39.82 -14.34 -12.56
CA LEU A 16 38.52 -13.96 -11.98
C LEU A 16 37.80 -15.16 -11.32
N SER A 17 38.57 -16.08 -10.71
CA SER A 17 38.01 -17.33 -10.17
C SER A 17 38.34 -17.60 -8.70
N LEU A 18 38.84 -16.63 -7.93
CA LEU A 18 39.39 -16.89 -6.58
C LEU A 18 38.83 -16.03 -5.44
N PHE A 19 37.58 -15.55 -5.53
CA PHE A 19 36.87 -14.95 -4.39
C PHE A 19 35.41 -15.40 -4.28
N VAL A 20 35.16 -16.71 -4.43
CA VAL A 20 33.87 -17.32 -4.02
C VAL A 20 34.08 -17.93 -2.64
N GLY A 21 34.09 -17.09 -1.60
CA GLY A 21 34.53 -17.55 -0.28
C GLY A 21 34.23 -16.58 0.86
N PHE A 22 33.11 -15.88 0.81
CA PHE A 22 32.55 -15.27 2.01
C PHE A 22 31.08 -15.63 2.08
N SER A 23 30.80 -16.82 2.61
CA SER A 23 29.50 -17.20 3.17
C SER A 23 29.27 -16.38 4.45
N GLY A 24 29.09 -15.07 4.27
CA GLY A 24 28.42 -14.27 5.28
C GLY A 24 27.03 -14.86 5.44
N ASN A 25 26.74 -15.44 6.60
CA ASN A 25 25.38 -15.73 7.01
C ASN A 25 24.64 -14.40 6.97
N ALA A 26 23.93 -14.13 5.86
CA ALA A 26 22.92 -13.10 5.84
C ALA A 26 21.88 -13.56 6.85
N LEU A 27 21.98 -13.04 8.08
CA LEU A 27 20.89 -13.11 9.03
C LEU A 27 19.77 -12.29 8.39
N ALA A 28 18.91 -12.97 7.63
CA ALA A 28 17.60 -12.43 7.31
C ALA A 28 17.01 -12.03 8.65
N GLN A 29 16.89 -10.73 8.91
CA GLN A 29 16.16 -10.24 10.07
C GLN A 29 14.79 -10.87 9.96
N THR A 30 14.53 -11.87 10.81
CA THR A 30 13.18 -12.38 11.01
C THR A 30 12.51 -11.31 11.86
N GLU A 31 12.21 -10.17 11.25
CA GLU A 31 11.20 -9.27 11.76
C GLU A 31 9.95 -10.13 11.81
N THR A 32 9.65 -10.64 13.00
CA THR A 32 8.35 -11.26 13.23
C THR A 32 7.36 -10.15 12.94
N PRO A 33 6.54 -10.25 11.87
CA PRO A 33 5.63 -9.17 11.54
C PRO A 33 4.78 -8.98 12.80
N THR A 34 4.91 -7.81 13.42
CA THR A 34 4.07 -7.48 14.55
C THR A 34 2.67 -7.43 13.96
N VAL A 35 1.86 -8.47 14.23
CA VAL A 35 0.50 -8.57 13.71
C VAL A 35 -0.29 -7.47 14.40
N THR A 36 -0.25 -6.30 13.80
CA THR A 36 -1.00 -5.14 14.24
C THR A 36 -2.42 -5.41 13.78
N ARG A 37 -3.22 -6.05 14.63
CA ARG A 37 -4.65 -6.23 14.36
C ARG A 37 -5.27 -4.85 14.38
N PHE A 38 -5.90 -4.49 13.27
CA PHE A 38 -6.58 -3.22 13.14
C PHE A 38 -8.08 -3.45 13.25
N ASN A 39 -8.72 -2.80 14.22
CA ASN A 39 -10.16 -2.87 14.37
C ASN A 39 -10.82 -1.79 13.52
N LEU A 40 -11.41 -2.18 12.39
CA LEU A 40 -12.13 -1.24 11.52
C LEU A 40 -13.33 -0.58 12.21
N SER A 41 -13.90 -1.21 13.25
CA SER A 41 -15.04 -0.60 13.97
C SER A 41 -14.66 0.59 14.86
N GLU A 42 -13.37 0.87 15.04
CA GLU A 42 -12.89 1.93 15.92
C GLU A 42 -12.33 3.13 15.14
N VAL A 43 -12.24 3.05 13.81
CA VAL A 43 -11.69 4.12 12.98
C VAL A 43 -12.73 5.23 12.85
N THR A 44 -12.34 6.45 13.19
CA THR A 44 -13.23 7.60 13.18
C THR A 44 -13.11 8.42 11.90
N CYS A 45 -14.12 9.26 11.65
CA CYS A 45 -14.11 10.28 10.63
C CYS A 45 -12.90 11.23 10.77
N LYS A 46 -12.46 11.53 12.00
CA LYS A 46 -11.24 12.29 12.26
C LYS A 46 -10.00 11.59 11.70
N ASN A 47 -9.88 10.26 11.83
CA ASN A 47 -8.76 9.53 11.23
C ASN A 47 -8.78 9.65 9.69
N LEU A 48 -9.97 9.62 9.08
CA LEU A 48 -10.14 9.78 7.63
C LEU A 48 -9.79 11.19 7.15
N LEU A 49 -10.21 12.21 7.90
CA LEU A 49 -9.94 13.62 7.62
C LEU A 49 -8.46 13.98 7.78
N ASP A 50 -7.79 13.44 8.80
CA ASP A 50 -6.38 13.67 9.06
C ASP A 50 -5.45 12.89 8.10
N ALA A 51 -5.96 11.85 7.45
CA ALA A 51 -5.20 11.05 6.51
C ALA A 51 -4.77 11.87 5.29
N ASN A 52 -3.55 11.63 4.81
CA ASN A 52 -3.11 12.13 3.51
C ASN A 52 -3.94 11.50 2.38
N ASN A 53 -3.83 12.06 1.17
CA ASN A 53 -4.67 11.62 0.05
C ASN A 53 -4.52 10.12 -0.27
N PHE A 54 -3.32 9.56 -0.22
CA PHE A 54 -3.10 8.15 -0.54
C PHE A 54 -3.69 7.22 0.53
N ASP A 55 -3.42 7.51 1.80
CA ASP A 55 -3.96 6.73 2.92
C ASP A 55 -5.48 6.84 3.00
N ARG A 56 -6.03 8.03 2.75
CA ARG A 56 -7.47 8.25 2.67
C ARG A 56 -8.11 7.40 1.57
N MET A 57 -7.51 7.36 0.37
CA MET A 57 -8.00 6.50 -0.71
C MET A 57 -7.96 5.02 -0.33
N ALA A 58 -6.88 4.56 0.32
CA ALA A 58 -6.76 3.17 0.76
C ALA A 58 -7.82 2.81 1.81
N VAL A 59 -8.07 3.71 2.77
CA VAL A 59 -9.13 3.57 3.76
C VAL A 59 -10.49 3.48 3.07
N LEU A 60 -10.83 4.43 2.21
CA LEU A 60 -12.11 4.43 1.48
C LEU A 60 -12.30 3.14 0.67
N MET A 61 -11.28 2.68 -0.06
CA MET A 61 -11.35 1.41 -0.80
C MET A 61 -11.60 0.21 0.12
N MET A 62 -10.99 0.18 1.31
CA MET A 62 -11.24 -0.87 2.30
C MET A 62 -12.69 -0.88 2.76
N TYR A 63 -13.24 0.29 3.13
CA TYR A 63 -14.62 0.40 3.63
C TYR A 63 -15.64 0.08 2.55
N TRP A 64 -15.48 0.63 1.36
CA TRP A 64 -16.38 0.33 0.26
C TRP A 64 -16.28 -1.13 -0.20
N GLY A 65 -15.08 -1.72 -0.18
CA GLY A 65 -14.90 -3.15 -0.44
C GLY A 65 -15.61 -4.02 0.60
N PHE A 66 -15.59 -3.62 1.87
CA PHE A 66 -16.35 -4.28 2.93
C PHE A 66 -17.86 -4.19 2.69
N VAL A 67 -18.38 -3.01 2.32
CA VAL A 67 -19.80 -2.82 1.99
C VAL A 67 -20.21 -3.71 0.80
N ALA A 68 -19.45 -3.67 -0.29
CA ALA A 68 -19.71 -4.50 -1.47
C ALA A 68 -19.69 -6.01 -1.14
N GLY A 69 -18.73 -6.45 -0.32
CA GLY A 69 -18.64 -7.83 0.15
C GLY A 69 -19.83 -8.25 1.02
N LYS A 70 -20.32 -7.36 1.89
CA LYS A 70 -21.53 -7.58 2.71
C LYS A 70 -22.78 -7.76 1.86
N GLU A 71 -22.84 -7.07 0.72
CA GLU A 71 -23.96 -7.13 -0.24
C GLU A 71 -23.81 -8.23 -1.28
N ASN A 72 -22.70 -9.00 -1.25
CA ASN A 72 -22.34 -9.97 -2.28
C ASN A 72 -22.33 -9.36 -3.69
N ASN A 73 -21.93 -8.10 -3.78
CA ASN A 73 -21.82 -7.35 -5.02
C ASN A 73 -20.35 -7.30 -5.48
N LEU A 74 -20.11 -7.68 -6.72
CA LEU A 74 -18.78 -7.66 -7.35
C LEU A 74 -18.65 -6.56 -8.41
N GLU A 75 -19.69 -5.75 -8.60
CA GLU A 75 -19.72 -4.62 -9.52
C GLU A 75 -19.57 -3.30 -8.76
N PHE A 76 -18.83 -2.38 -9.36
CA PHE A 76 -18.51 -1.08 -8.80
C PHE A 76 -19.09 0.00 -9.71
N ASP A 77 -20.11 0.70 -9.23
CA ASP A 77 -20.68 1.87 -9.90
C ASP A 77 -19.89 3.10 -9.45
N SER A 78 -18.93 3.52 -10.28
CA SER A 78 -17.99 4.59 -9.92
C SER A 78 -18.66 5.93 -9.64
N GLU A 79 -19.77 6.24 -10.32
CA GLU A 79 -20.49 7.51 -10.12
C GLU A 79 -21.23 7.50 -8.78
N LYS A 80 -21.96 6.42 -8.47
CA LYS A 80 -22.62 6.30 -7.17
C LYS A 80 -21.63 6.32 -6.02
N MET A 81 -20.48 5.69 -6.21
CA MET A 81 -19.47 5.61 -5.15
C MET A 81 -18.72 6.92 -4.95
N GLN A 82 -18.52 7.70 -6.01
CA GLN A 82 -18.04 9.06 -5.86
C GLN A 82 -19.03 9.89 -5.06
N ALA A 83 -20.32 9.86 -5.42
CA ALA A 83 -21.36 10.60 -4.71
C ALA A 83 -21.50 10.17 -3.23
N ALA A 84 -21.46 8.87 -2.96
CA ALA A 84 -21.49 8.33 -1.61
C ALA A 84 -20.24 8.71 -0.81
N THR A 85 -19.08 8.77 -1.45
CA THR A 85 -17.84 9.26 -0.81
C THR A 85 -17.94 10.74 -0.49
N GLU A 86 -18.49 11.57 -1.38
CA GLU A 86 -18.70 12.99 -1.11
C GLU A 86 -19.63 13.19 0.10
N GLN A 87 -20.75 12.47 0.15
CA GLN A 87 -21.67 12.50 1.31
C GLN A 87 -21.01 12.00 2.60
N LEU A 88 -20.23 10.92 2.52
CA LEU A 88 -19.44 10.43 3.66
C LEU A 88 -18.47 11.50 4.17
N MET A 89 -17.79 12.22 3.28
CA MET A 89 -16.89 13.29 3.67
C MET A 89 -17.63 14.45 4.35
N ASP A 90 -18.82 14.81 3.87
CA ASP A 90 -19.65 15.84 4.47
C ASP A 90 -20.08 15.44 5.90
N VAL A 91 -20.60 14.22 6.08
CA VAL A 91 -20.95 13.68 7.41
C VAL A 91 -19.73 13.67 8.33
N CYS A 92 -18.57 13.26 7.82
CA CYS A 92 -17.34 13.22 8.61
C CYS A 92 -16.84 14.60 9.03
N VAL A 93 -17.12 15.66 8.26
CA VAL A 93 -16.81 17.04 8.66
C VAL A 93 -17.76 17.53 9.75
N GLU A 94 -19.03 17.11 9.72
CA GLU A 94 -20.03 17.46 10.73
C GLU A 94 -19.77 16.79 12.09
N ASP A 95 -19.39 15.50 12.09
CA ASP A 95 -19.05 14.75 13.29
C ASP A 95 -17.74 13.95 13.13
N PRO A 96 -16.58 14.57 13.45
CA PRO A 96 -15.28 13.90 13.35
C PRO A 96 -15.09 12.73 14.30
N ASP A 97 -15.80 12.67 15.42
CA ASP A 97 -15.63 11.61 16.42
C ASP A 97 -16.44 10.35 16.09
N MET A 98 -17.40 10.45 15.16
CA MET A 98 -18.16 9.33 14.63
C MET A 98 -17.26 8.29 13.94
N THR A 99 -17.62 7.01 14.05
CA THR A 99 -16.94 5.94 13.30
C THR A 99 -17.27 5.99 11.82
N ILE A 100 -16.33 5.58 10.96
CA ILE A 100 -16.58 5.54 9.50
C ILE A 100 -17.76 4.64 9.17
N PHE A 101 -17.96 3.51 9.88
CA PHE A 101 -19.13 2.66 9.65
C PHE A 101 -20.45 3.35 9.99
N SER A 102 -20.52 4.05 11.13
CA SER A 102 -21.72 4.81 11.49
C SER A 102 -22.03 5.91 10.47
N ALA A 103 -21.00 6.56 9.94
CA ALA A 103 -21.17 7.58 8.90
C ALA A 103 -21.67 6.96 7.59
N ILE A 104 -21.13 5.81 7.17
CA ILE A 104 -21.61 5.06 5.99
C ILE A 104 -23.06 4.59 6.16
N GLU A 105 -23.49 4.22 7.36
CA GLU A 105 -24.88 3.82 7.62
C GLU A 105 -25.87 4.99 7.63
N SER A 106 -25.37 6.23 7.74
CA SER A 106 -26.19 7.45 7.77
C SER A 106 -26.51 8.03 6.40
N ILE A 107 -25.88 7.49 5.34
CA ILE A 107 -26.05 7.90 3.93
C ILE A 107 -26.80 6.81 3.15
#